data_AF-A0A9E1KQK7-F1
#
_entry.id   AF-A0A9E1KQK7-F1
#
_cell.length_a   1.000
_cell.length_b   1.000
_cell.length_c   1.000
_cell.angle_alpha   90.00
_cell.angle_beta   90.00
_cell.angle_gamma   90.00
#
_symmetry.space_group_name_H-M   'P 1'
#
loop_
_entity.id
_entity.type
_entity.pdbx_description
1 polymer ?
#
loop_
_entity_poly.entity_id
_entity_poly.type
_entity_poly.pdbx_seq_one_letter_code
_entity_poly.pdbx_strand_id
1 'polypeptide(L)'
;MMWSVPFVPNSPTNMIRAKIVGQDIEHIMPPEYHGDPVAKSKKGILCFQHFGWEMLAQMVEGGFKDAYAMCYQSIEFGYLGGEQFLFVATK
;
A
#
# COMPACT_ATOMS: atom_id res chain seq x y z
N MET A 1 -9.53 10.86 4.23
CA MET A 1 -8.98 9.56 4.63
C MET A 1 -7.47 9.60 4.44
N MET A 2 -6.71 9.07 5.38
CA MET A 2 -5.26 8.85 5.24
C MET A 2 -5.00 7.35 5.34
N TRP A 3 -4.12 6.80 4.51
CA TRP A 3 -3.79 5.37 4.53
C TRP A 3 -2.32 5.09 4.22
N SER A 4 -1.90 3.87 4.53
CA SER A 4 -0.63 3.29 4.12
C SER A 4 -0.87 1.92 3.47
N VAL A 5 0.00 1.56 2.54
CA VAL A 5 -0.05 0.29 1.80
C VAL A 5 1.38 -0.15 1.46
N PRO A 6 1.60 -1.44 1.13
CA PRO A 6 2.84 -1.90 0.52
C PRO A 6 3.05 -1.22 -0.85
N PHE A 7 3.62 -0.02 -0.85
CA PHE A 7 3.74 0.86 -2.00
C PHE A 7 5.07 0.69 -2.71
N VAL A 8 5.05 0.70 -4.05
CA VAL A 8 6.24 0.64 -4.90
C VAL A 8 6.32 1.92 -5.74
N PRO A 9 7.15 2.91 -5.34
CA PRO A 9 7.20 4.23 -5.99
C PRO A 9 7.56 4.19 -7.47
N ASN A 10 8.31 3.17 -7.89
CA ASN A 10 8.75 2.99 -9.28
C ASN A 10 7.74 2.19 -10.13
N SER A 11 6.54 1.90 -9.60
CA SER A 11 5.50 1.15 -10.32
C SER A 11 4.31 2.06 -10.66
N PRO A 12 3.98 2.25 -11.95
CA PRO A 12 2.76 2.97 -12.33
C PRO A 12 1.50 2.17 -12.00
N THR A 13 1.55 0.84 -12.05
CA THR A 13 0.40 -0.06 -11.86
C THR A 13 0.53 -0.88 -10.58
N ASN A 14 -0.58 -1.43 -10.09
CA ASN A 14 -0.56 -2.37 -8.99
C ASN A 14 -0.08 -3.74 -9.47
N MET A 15 0.48 -4.51 -8.55
CA MET A 15 0.91 -5.87 -8.79
C MET A 15 0.21 -6.80 -7.81
N ILE A 16 -0.70 -7.63 -8.35
CA ILE A 16 -1.39 -8.64 -7.55
C ILE A 16 -0.46 -9.83 -7.32
N ARG A 17 -0.20 -10.14 -6.06
CA ARG A 17 0.70 -11.23 -5.64
C ARG A 17 -0.06 -12.50 -5.24
N ALA A 18 -1.25 -12.33 -4.67
CA ALA A 18 -2.13 -13.42 -4.28
C ALA A 18 -3.61 -13.02 -4.41
N LYS A 19 -4.49 -14.01 -4.57
CA LYS A 19 -5.95 -13.82 -4.62
C LYS A 19 -6.65 -14.84 -3.73
N ILE A 20 -7.83 -14.49 -3.27
CA ILE A 20 -8.75 -15.44 -2.62
C ILE A 20 -9.59 -16.07 -3.72
N VAL A 21 -9.58 -17.40 -3.82
CA VAL A 21 -10.36 -18.17 -4.79
C VAL A 21 -11.15 -19.22 -4.02
N GLY A 22 -12.46 -18.96 -3.82
CA GLY A 22 -13.29 -19.78 -2.94
C GLY A 22 -12.82 -19.65 -1.48
N GLN A 23 -12.34 -20.76 -0.90
CA GLN A 23 -11.80 -20.81 0.46
C GLN A 23 -10.26 -20.85 0.49
N ASP A 24 -9.62 -20.88 -0.68
CA ASP A 24 -8.19 -21.03 -0.82
C ASP A 24 -7.51 -19.71 -1.20
N ILE A 25 -6.20 -19.66 -0.94
CA ILE A 25 -5.33 -18.56 -1.40
C ILE A 25 -4.54 -19.07 -2.61
N GLU A 26 -4.76 -18.44 -3.75
CA GLU A 26 -3.97 -18.65 -4.96
C GLU A 26 -2.78 -17.68 -4.97
N HIS A 27 -1.56 -18.22 -5.07
CA HIS A 27 -0.33 -17.43 -5.20
C HIS A 27 0.01 -17.22 -6.67
N ILE A 28 -0.09 -15.98 -7.15
CA ILE A 28 0.28 -15.58 -8.51
C ILE A 28 1.80 -15.34 -8.61
N MET A 29 2.40 -14.90 -7.50
CA MET A 29 3.83 -14.67 -7.34
C MET A 29 4.35 -15.42 -6.11
N PRO A 30 5.68 -15.59 -5.96
CA PRO A 30 6.26 -16.12 -4.73
C PRO A 30 5.70 -15.39 -3.50
N PRO A 31 5.24 -16.12 -2.47
CA PRO A 31 4.55 -15.54 -1.34
C PRO A 31 5.49 -14.64 -0.54
N GLU A 32 5.03 -13.43 -0.25
CA GLU A 32 5.76 -12.41 0.50
C GLU A 32 5.03 -12.13 1.80
N TYR A 33 5.75 -12.10 2.92
CA TYR A 33 5.17 -11.88 4.24
C TYR A 33 5.85 -10.70 4.92
N HIS A 34 5.05 -9.80 5.50
CA HIS A 34 5.55 -8.69 6.32
C HIS A 34 5.37 -8.99 7.81
N GLY A 35 6.05 -8.20 8.65
CA GLY A 35 6.00 -8.36 10.10
C GLY A 35 4.58 -8.37 10.66
N ASP A 36 4.35 -9.22 11.66
CA ASP A 36 3.10 -9.28 12.41
C ASP A 36 3.34 -8.72 13.83
N PRO A 37 3.11 -7.41 14.07
CA PRO A 37 3.37 -6.79 15.35
C PRO A 37 2.45 -7.30 16.47
N VAL A 38 1.34 -7.97 16.13
CA VAL A 38 0.44 -8.60 17.11
C VAL A 38 0.76 -10.09 17.32
N ALA A 39 1.85 -10.57 16.73
CA ALA A 39 2.47 -11.89 16.95
C ALA A 39 1.51 -13.08 16.90
N LYS A 40 0.51 -13.07 16.00
CA LYS A 40 -0.40 -14.20 15.80
C LYS A 40 0.28 -15.34 15.04
N SER A 41 1.29 -15.03 14.23
CA SER A 41 2.06 -16.02 13.47
C SER A 41 3.53 -15.64 13.37
N LYS A 42 4.43 -16.63 13.54
CA LYS A 42 5.86 -16.44 13.25
C LYS A 42 6.16 -16.18 11.77
N LYS A 43 5.22 -16.52 10.88
CA LYS A 43 5.37 -16.38 9.42
C LYS A 43 5.13 -14.95 8.93
N GLY A 44 4.47 -14.10 9.73
CA GLY A 44 4.04 -12.77 9.31
C GLY A 44 2.68 -12.76 8.60
N ILE A 45 2.34 -11.61 8.00
CA ILE A 45 1.09 -11.36 7.28
C ILE A 45 1.36 -11.43 5.78
N LEU A 46 0.61 -12.24 5.05
CA LEU A 46 0.74 -12.39 3.60
C LEU A 46 0.41 -11.07 2.89
N CYS A 47 1.30 -10.63 2.00
CA CYS A 47 1.09 -9.49 1.12
C CYS A 47 0.33 -9.93 -0.14
N PHE A 48 -0.90 -9.45 -0.31
CA PHE A 48 -1.74 -9.77 -1.47
C PHE A 48 -1.42 -8.88 -2.68
N GLN A 49 -0.94 -7.67 -2.45
CA GLN A 49 -0.79 -6.67 -3.49
C GLN A 49 0.31 -5.68 -3.13
N HIS A 50 1.17 -5.40 -4.11
CA HIS A 50 1.96 -4.18 -4.11
C HIS A 50 1.20 -3.11 -4.86
N PHE A 51 1.13 -1.92 -4.27
CA PHE A 51 0.40 -0.80 -4.83
C PHE A 51 1.34 0.10 -5.63
N GLY A 52 0.92 0.44 -6.84
CA GLY A 52 1.55 1.46 -7.67
C GLY A 52 0.73 2.74 -7.69
N TRP A 53 1.10 3.68 -8.55
CA TRP A 53 0.43 4.99 -8.64
C TRP A 53 -1.04 4.91 -9.10
N GLU A 54 -1.44 3.88 -9.85
CA GLU A 54 -2.83 3.69 -10.29
C GLU A 54 -3.84 3.64 -9.14
N MET A 55 -3.39 3.34 -7.91
CA MET A 55 -4.27 3.32 -6.75
C MET A 55 -4.93 4.67 -6.49
N LEU A 56 -4.29 5.78 -6.83
CA LEU A 56 -4.88 7.11 -6.64
C LEU A 56 -6.10 7.30 -7.54
N ALA A 57 -6.01 6.86 -8.80
CA ALA A 57 -7.15 6.85 -9.72
C ALA A 57 -8.26 5.92 -9.21
N GLN A 58 -7.91 4.73 -8.72
CA GLN A 58 -8.87 3.79 -8.14
C GLN A 58 -9.62 4.37 -6.92
N MET A 59 -8.97 5.22 -6.13
CA MET A 59 -9.64 5.92 -5.03
C MET A 59 -10.68 6.91 -5.55
N VAL A 60 -10.36 7.67 -6.61
CA VAL A 60 -11.32 8.59 -7.23
C VAL A 60 -12.48 7.82 -7.87
N GLU A 61 -12.20 6.75 -8.62
CA GLU A 61 -13.21 5.85 -9.18
C GLU A 61 -14.09 5.21 -8.10
N GLY A 62 -13.52 4.96 -6.92
CA GLY A 62 -14.23 4.50 -5.73
C GLY A 62 -15.11 5.54 -5.03
N GLY A 63 -15.20 6.77 -5.56
CA GLY A 63 -16.11 7.81 -5.07
C GLY A 63 -15.47 8.85 -4.15
N PHE A 64 -14.15 8.88 -4.01
CA PHE A 64 -13.47 10.04 -3.43
C PHE A 64 -13.41 11.17 -4.47
N LYS A 65 -13.55 12.41 -4.01
CA LYS A 65 -13.44 13.59 -4.87
C LYS A 65 -12.02 13.81 -5.39
N ASP A 66 -11.03 13.52 -4.55
CA ASP A 66 -9.61 13.68 -4.87
C ASP A 66 -8.79 12.67 -4.08
N ALA A 67 -7.65 12.25 -4.63
CA ALA A 67 -6.69 11.34 -4.02
C ALA A 67 -5.27 11.67 -4.48
N TYR A 68 -4.37 11.89 -3.52
CA TYR A 68 -3.01 12.36 -3.78
C TYR A 68 -2.01 11.84 -2.75
N ALA A 69 -0.74 11.85 -3.15
CA ALA A 69 0.38 11.58 -2.25
C ALA A 69 1.03 12.89 -1.82
N MET A 70 1.48 12.93 -0.57
CA MET A 70 2.23 14.05 -0.02
C MET A 70 3.60 13.56 0.42
N CYS A 71 4.65 14.22 -0.07
CA CYS A 71 6.02 14.01 0.38
C CYS A 71 6.42 15.23 1.21
N TYR A 72 6.72 15.02 2.49
CA TYR A 72 7.09 16.11 3.39
C TYR A 72 8.55 16.04 3.80
N GLN A 73 9.09 17.21 4.10
CA GLN A 73 10.35 17.36 4.80
C GLN A 73 10.18 18.38 5.92
N SER A 74 10.82 18.13 7.05
CA SER A 74 10.90 19.04 8.19
C SER A 74 12.11 18.67 9.02
N ILE A 75 13.05 19.60 9.15
CA ILE A 75 14.22 19.44 10.02
C ILE A 75 13.77 19.38 11.49
N GLU A 76 12.79 20.21 11.87
CA GLU A 76 12.26 20.28 13.23
C GLU A 76 11.66 18.94 13.68
N PHE A 77 10.94 18.25 12.79
CA PHE A 77 10.32 16.95 13.08
C PHE A 77 11.14 15.75 12.62
N GLY A 78 12.35 15.96 12.10
CA GLY A 78 13.23 14.88 11.62
C GLY A 78 12.77 14.20 10.32
N TYR A 79 11.83 14.78 9.58
CA TYR A 79 11.45 14.29 8.25
C TYR A 79 12.47 14.76 7.22
N LEU A 80 13.42 13.90 6.85
CA LEU A 80 14.49 14.22 5.89
C LEU A 80 14.03 14.25 4.42
N GLY A 81 12.75 13.97 4.15
CA GLY A 81 12.23 13.82 2.78
C GLY A 81 12.53 12.46 2.18
N GLY A 82 12.46 12.37 0.84
CA GLY A 82 12.62 11.13 0.08
C GLY A 82 11.33 10.34 -0.03
N GLU A 83 11.39 9.02 0.21
CA GLU A 83 10.27 8.09 0.02
C GLU A 83 9.24 8.09 1.18
N GLN A 84 9.06 9.24 1.84
CA GLN A 84 8.10 9.39 2.92
C GLN A 84 6.75 9.84 2.37
N PHE A 85 6.02 8.90 1.77
CA PHE A 85 4.71 9.15 1.19
C PHE A 85 3.59 9.06 2.24
N LEU A 86 2.77 10.11 2.33
CA LEU A 86 1.46 10.03 2.97
C LEU A 86 0.39 10.06 1.89
N PHE A 87 -0.49 9.06 1.86
CA PHE A 87 -1.59 9.03 0.92
C PHE A 87 -2.86 9.57 1.56
N VAL A 88 -3.51 10.50 0.85
CA VAL A 88 -4.69 11.23 1.31
C VAL A 88 -5.77 11.19 0.23
N ALA A 89 -7.02 11.02 0.65
CA ALA A 89 -8.19 11.06 -0.21
C ALA A 89 -9.29 11.84 0.47
N THR A 90 -9.99 12.68 -0.28
CA THR A 90 -11.00 13.62 0.23
C THR A 90 -12.37 13.33 -0.39
N LYS A 91 -13.44 13.67 0.33
CA LYS A 91 -14.83 13.57 -0.16
C LYS A 91 -15.26 14.88 -0.82
#